data_AF-A0A0J5TCT6-F1
#
_entry.id   AF-A0A0J5TCT6-F1
#
_cell.length_a   1.000
_cell.length_b   1.000
_cell.length_c   1.000
_cell.angle_alpha   90.00
_cell.angle_beta   90.00
_cell.angle_gamma   90.00
#
_symmetry.space_group_name_H-M   'P 1'
#
loop_
_entity.id
_entity.type
_entity.pdbx_description
1 polymer ?
#
loop_
_entity_poly.entity_id
_entity_poly.type
_entity_poly.pdbx_seq_one_letter_code
_entity_poly.pdbx_strand_id
1 'polypeptide(L)' 'MTKTTMDLSELLAKQDGGGFLRFVAEVVFQLIMEADVEGLIGAGKHERADQRTT' A
#
# COMPACT_ATOMS: atom_id res chain seq x y z
N MET A 1 7.94 30.51 -10.35
CA MET A 1 8.00 29.06 -10.60
C MET A 1 7.78 28.34 -9.28
N THR A 2 6.76 27.49 -9.19
CA THR A 2 6.47 26.71 -7.99
C THR A 2 7.45 25.55 -7.90
N LYS A 3 8.08 25.39 -6.74
CA LYS A 3 9.02 24.28 -6.48
C LYS A 3 8.21 22.99 -6.36
N THR A 4 8.38 22.06 -7.29
CA THR A 4 7.65 20.76 -7.34
C THR A 4 8.24 19.68 -6.45
N THR A 5 9.41 19.94 -5.86
CA THR A 5 10.09 19.05 -4.92
C THR A 5 10.21 19.74 -3.57
N MET A 6 9.78 19.06 -2.52
CA MET A 6 9.89 19.52 -1.13
C MET A 6 10.68 18.48 -0.32
N ASP A 7 11.41 18.94 0.69
CA ASP A 7 12.09 18.05 1.62
C ASP A 7 11.05 17.27 2.45
N LEU A 8 11.30 15.98 2.68
CA LEU A 8 10.38 15.13 3.44
C LEU A 8 10.24 15.62 4.89
N SER A 9 11.32 16.13 5.49
CA SER A 9 11.28 16.70 6.84
C SER A 9 10.40 17.95 6.90
N GLU A 10 10.42 18.78 5.86
CA GLU A 10 9.52 19.93 5.73
C GLU A 10 8.06 19.51 5.51
N LEU A 11 7.80 18.42 4.78
CA LEU A 11 6.46 17.85 4.62
C LEU A 11 5.91 17.39 5.97
N LEU A 12 6.71 16.63 6.71
CA LEU A 12 6.35 16.06 8.01
C LEU A 12 6.18 17.13 9.10
N ALA A 13 6.90 18.25 8.99
CA ALA A 13 6.72 19.38 9.90
C ALA A 13 5.47 20.22 9.58
N LYS A 14 5.04 20.25 8.31
CA LYS A 14 3.83 20.98 7.87
C LYS A 14 2.54 20.19 8.05
N GLN A 15 2.63 18.86 7.98
CA GLN A 15 1.52 17.95 8.30
C GLN A 15 1.62 17.49 9.75
N ASP A 16 0.55 16.86 10.27
CA ASP A 16 0.68 16.07 11.50
C ASP A 16 1.56 14.85 11.21
N GLY A 17 2.88 14.99 11.43
CA GLY A 17 3.89 14.03 10.98
C GLY A 17 3.62 12.59 11.43
N GLY A 18 2.96 12.40 12.58
CA GLY A 18 2.52 11.08 13.06
C GLY A 18 1.37 10.51 12.22
N GLY A 19 0.40 11.34 11.83
CA GLY A 19 -0.72 10.95 10.98
C GLY A 19 -0.28 10.59 9.56
N PHE A 20 0.65 11.36 8.98
CA PHE A 20 1.16 11.09 7.63
C PHE A 20 1.95 9.77 7.55
N LEU A 21 2.88 9.53 8.48
CA LEU A 21 3.66 8.29 8.50
C LEU A 21 2.78 7.07 8.76
N ARG A 22 1.77 7.20 9.63
CA ARG A 22 0.77 6.17 9.85
C ARG A 22 -0.01 5.85 8.58
N PHE A 23 -0.50 6.87 7.88
CA PHE A 23 -1.21 6.69 6.61
C PHE A 23 -0.35 5.98 5.55
N VAL A 24 0.92 6.40 5.40
CA VAL A 24 1.87 5.74 4.48
C VAL A 24 2.06 4.28 4.86
N ALA A 25 2.23 3.97 6.14
CA ALA A 25 2.37 2.59 6.61
C ALA A 25 1.12 1.74 6.32
N GLU A 26 -0.09 2.29 6.51
CA GLU A 26 -1.35 1.59 6.23
C GLU A 26 -1.49 1.27 4.73
N VAL A 27 -1.17 2.23 3.84
CA VAL A 27 -1.24 2.02 2.38
C VAL A 27 -0.20 1.00 1.91
N VAL A 28 1.04 1.09 2.39
CA VAL A 28 2.10 0.13 2.02
C VAL A 28 1.77 -1.25 2.54
N PHE A 29 1.21 -1.37 3.74
CA PHE A 29 0.78 -2.66 4.28
C PHE A 29 -0.32 -3.30 3.43
N GLN A 30 -1.31 -2.51 2.99
CA GLN A 30 -2.35 -2.99 2.07
C GLN A 30 -1.77 -3.47 0.74
N LEU A 31 -0.78 -2.76 0.20
CA LEU A 31 -0.10 -3.14 -1.04
C LEU A 31 0.68 -4.46 -0.90
N ILE A 32 1.40 -4.63 0.21
CA ILE A 32 2.16 -5.86 0.49
C ILE A 32 1.20 -7.04 0.69
N MET A 33 0.10 -6.86 1.43
CA MET A 33 -0.89 -7.93 1.59
C MET A 33 -1.51 -8.36 0.26
N GLU A 34 -1.80 -7.42 -0.65
CA GLU A 34 -2.30 -7.77 -1.99
C GLU A 34 -1.26 -8.56 -2.80
N ALA A 35 0.00 -8.13 -2.77
CA ALA A 35 1.10 -8.83 -3.46
C ALA A 35 1.38 -10.22 -2.86
N ASP A 36 1.34 -10.36 -1.54
CA ASP A 36 1.57 -11.62 -0.84
C ASP A 36 0.41 -12.61 -1.04
N VAL A 37 -0.85 -12.14 -1.09
CA VAL A 37 -2.01 -12.99 -1.39
C VAL A 37 -1.94 -13.56 -2.81
N GLU A 38 -1.52 -12.76 -3.79
CA GLU A 38 -1.31 -13.23 -5.16
C GLU A 38 -0.10 -14.18 -5.26
N GLY A 39 1.02 -13.85 -4.61
CA GLY A 39 2.28 -14.59 -4.75
C GLY A 39 2.45 -15.83 -3.88
N LEU A 40 1.92 -15.86 -2.65
CA LEU A 40 2.09 -16.97 -1.70
C LEU A 40 0.90 -17.92 -1.65
N ILE A 41 -0.32 -17.42 -1.88
CA ILE A 41 -1.55 -18.19 -1.66
C ILE A 41 -2.23 -18.55 -2.99
N GLY A 42 -1.92 -17.87 -4.10
CA GLY A 42 -2.64 -18.09 -5.36
C GLY A 42 -4.14 -17.81 -5.17
N ALA A 43 -4.45 -16.70 -4.50
CA ALA A 43 -5.82 -16.24 -4.30
C ALA A 43 -5.99 -14.88 -4.96
N GLY A 44 -5.50 -14.76 -6.20
CA GLY A 44 -5.69 -13.54 -6.96
C GLY A 44 -7.17 -13.24 -7.15
N LYS A 45 -7.51 -11.96 -7.18
CA LYS A 45 -8.86 -11.40 -7.43
C LYS A 45 -9.63 -11.98 -8.64
N HIS A 46 -8.94 -12.67 -9.55
CA HIS A 46 -9.53 -13.35 -10.72
C HIS A 46 -9.26 -14.86 -10.79
N GLU A 47 -8.67 -15.46 -9.76
CA GLU A 47 -8.36 -16.89 -9.74
C GLU A 47 -9.67 -17.67 -9.50
N ARG A 48 -10.35 -17.99 -10.61
CA ARG A 48 -11.52 -18.86 -10.55
C ARG A 48 -11.07 -20.23 -10.04
N ALA A 49 -11.74 -20.69 -8.98
CA ALA A 49 -11.63 -22.03 -8.43
C ALA A 49 -12.20 -23.10 -9.40
N ASP A 50 -11.69 -23.18 -10.63
CA ASP A 50 -12.12 -24.12 -11.67
C ASP A 50 -11.84 -25.59 -11.30
N GLN A 51 -11.09 -25.84 -10.22
CA GLN A 51 -10.73 -27.18 -9.75
C GLN A 51 -11.53 -27.67 -8.54
N ARG A 52 -12.53 -26.92 -8.05
CA ARG A 52 -13.36 -27.41 -6.94
C ARG A 52 -14.40 -28.40 -7.46
N THR A 53 -14.02 -29.67 -7.62
CA THR A 53 -14.97 -30.77 -7.84
C THR A 53 -15.73 -31.02 -6.53
N THR A 54 -17.05 -30.84 -6.57
CA THR A 54 -17.98 -31.21 -5.49
C THR A 54 -18.36 -32.69 -5.56
#